data_AF-C3X395-F1
#
_entry.id   AF-C3X395-F1
#
_cell.length_a   1.000
_cell.length_b   1.000
_cell.length_c   1.000
_cell.angle_alpha   90.00
_cell.angle_beta   90.00
_cell.angle_gamma   90.00
#
_symmetry.space_group_name_H-M   'P 1'
#
loop_
_entity.id
_entity.type
_entity.pdbx_description
1 polymer ?
#
loop_
_entity_poly.entity_id
_entity_poly.type
_entity_poly.pdbx_seq_one_letter_code
_entity_poly.pdbx_strand_id
1 'polypeptide(L)'
;MKVDIQLRPYQERAIEQLRDGIRRGLKNQLLCAPTGSGKTVLASYLVDECSGKGKRAAFVCDRVSLINQTSAMFERYGIAHGVIQSNHWRWRPYERVQVCSSQTLARRQWPKSDLIIIDECHTVTETVKKRISERDTVVIGLTATPFTKGLGKLYDNLVNVTSTQSLIDDGFLSNYRIFACKEPDMNDVKVVAGEWEEKETSRRALQVVGDCVKEYVEHCNGKKFICSAVDTVHVEELQRQFMAAGILCANYTYKTSEAEREEIVNEFKKPGSVYRGLITVTAASKGFDQPDVECIIMARPLRNSLAEHIQLFGRGLRIHPDKKECIVLDHSGNCLRFMDEMQDFFQHGAAELDDGKPKNRKKKKLEDIEDKYTKCPVCKALHASAPYCPNCGHEYPPKKSKVIHKAGTLKELITSGARQELTIELWPQIVRYAQLHKQPEKAEKYALAVFRRITGVWPTKRYGNTTPSDIVTAPVLGKIRAMNIAYAKSRRKAA
;
A
#
# COMPACT_ATOMS: atom_id res chain seq x y z
N MET A 1 -0.80 -12.28 -33.31
CA MET A 1 -1.31 -10.95 -33.67
C MET A 1 -0.62 -9.92 -32.77
N LYS A 2 -0.12 -8.83 -33.35
CA LYS A 2 0.46 -7.71 -32.57
C LYS A 2 -0.66 -7.09 -31.74
N VAL A 3 -0.42 -6.91 -30.44
CA VAL A 3 -1.34 -6.15 -29.57
C VAL A 3 -0.82 -4.72 -29.52
N ASP A 4 -1.68 -3.73 -29.77
CA ASP A 4 -1.30 -2.33 -29.62
C ASP A 4 -1.30 -1.93 -28.14
N ILE A 5 -0.32 -1.12 -27.75
CA ILE A 5 -0.20 -0.64 -26.38
C ILE A 5 -1.19 0.51 -26.19
N GLN A 6 -2.29 0.25 -25.49
CA GLN A 6 -3.25 1.27 -25.09
C GLN A 6 -3.02 1.69 -23.64
N LEU A 7 -2.76 2.98 -23.43
CA LEU A 7 -2.58 3.55 -22.11
C LEU A 7 -3.92 3.97 -21.52
N ARG A 8 -4.06 3.80 -20.20
CA ARG A 8 -5.17 4.38 -19.43
C ARG A 8 -4.88 5.86 -19.12
N PRO A 9 -5.90 6.69 -18.83
CA PRO A 9 -5.69 8.12 -18.57
C PRO A 9 -4.67 8.43 -17.46
N TYR A 10 -4.62 7.63 -16.39
CA TYR A 10 -3.62 7.83 -15.33
C TYR A 10 -2.20 7.46 -15.78
N GLN A 11 -2.06 6.48 -16.69
CA GLN A 11 -0.78 6.09 -17.27
C GLN A 11 -0.26 7.18 -18.21
N GLU A 12 -1.12 7.75 -19.05
CA GLU A 12 -0.78 8.87 -19.93
C GLU A 12 -0.29 10.09 -19.14
N ARG A 13 -0.99 10.47 -18.07
CA ARG A 13 -0.57 11.56 -17.19
C ARG A 13 0.82 11.31 -16.59
N ALA A 14 1.09 10.08 -16.15
CA ALA A 14 2.38 9.70 -15.59
C ALA A 14 3.52 9.78 -16.63
N ILE A 15 3.25 9.32 -17.85
CA ILE A 15 4.19 9.45 -18.98
C ILE A 15 4.47 10.92 -19.31
N GLU A 16 3.45 11.78 -19.31
CA GLU A 16 3.65 13.19 -19.59
C GLU A 16 4.46 13.88 -18.49
N GLN A 17 4.26 13.55 -17.22
CA GLN A 17 5.11 14.03 -16.13
C GLN A 17 6.58 13.60 -16.28
N LEU A 18 6.84 12.38 -16.76
CA LEU A 18 8.19 11.94 -17.09
C LEU A 18 8.76 12.75 -18.27
N ARG A 19 7.96 13.01 -19.31
CA ARG A 19 8.36 13.84 -20.47
C ARG A 19 8.65 15.28 -20.05
N ASP A 20 7.85 15.87 -19.17
CA ASP A 20 8.10 17.17 -18.54
C ASP A 20 9.45 17.19 -17.81
N GLY A 21 9.78 16.13 -17.07
CA GLY A 21 11.09 15.99 -16.43
C GLY A 21 12.23 15.94 -17.45
N ILE A 22 12.08 15.19 -18.55
CA ILE A 22 13.07 15.12 -19.63
C ILE A 22 13.24 16.49 -20.29
N ARG A 23 12.14 17.21 -20.58
CA ARG A 23 12.17 18.57 -21.15
C ARG A 23 12.87 19.58 -20.25
N ARG A 24 12.78 19.40 -18.92
CA ARG A 24 13.52 20.19 -17.92
C ARG A 24 14.98 19.76 -17.74
N GLY A 25 15.45 18.77 -18.50
CA GLY A 25 16.83 18.29 -18.44
C GLY A 25 17.11 17.27 -17.33
N LEU A 26 16.08 16.77 -16.63
CA LEU A 26 16.25 15.73 -15.61
C LEU A 26 16.65 14.40 -16.28
N LYS A 27 17.68 13.76 -15.75
CA LYS A 27 18.28 12.56 -16.35
C LYS A 27 17.75 11.30 -15.71
N ASN A 28 17.72 11.25 -14.39
CA ASN A 28 17.30 10.06 -13.66
C ASN A 28 15.94 10.32 -13.02
N GLN A 29 14.90 9.64 -13.49
CA GLN A 29 13.56 9.79 -12.95
C GLN A 29 13.04 8.45 -12.44
N LEU A 30 12.32 8.47 -11.33
CA LEU A 30 11.72 7.28 -10.74
C LEU A 30 10.21 7.32 -10.96
N LEU A 31 9.69 6.26 -11.58
CA LEU A 31 8.27 6.01 -11.74
C LEU A 31 7.80 5.03 -10.66
N CYS A 32 7.09 5.55 -9.67
CA CYS A 32 6.43 4.76 -8.63
C CYS A 32 5.11 4.23 -9.18
N ALA A 33 5.07 2.93 -9.44
CA ALA A 33 3.97 2.23 -10.08
C ALA A 33 3.46 1.12 -9.14
N PRO A 34 2.38 1.36 -8.37
CA PRO A 34 1.80 0.36 -7.46
C PRO A 34 1.46 -0.94 -8.19
N THR A 35 1.35 -2.05 -7.44
CA THR A 35 0.95 -3.34 -8.01
C THR A 35 -0.40 -3.21 -8.74
N GLY A 36 -0.47 -3.74 -9.97
CA GLY A 36 -1.67 -3.64 -10.82
C GLY A 36 -1.85 -2.32 -11.59
N SER A 37 -1.00 -1.30 -11.36
CA SER A 37 -1.05 -0.04 -12.13
C SER A 37 -0.62 -0.18 -13.60
N GLY A 38 -0.05 -1.33 -13.99
CA GLY A 38 0.44 -1.57 -15.36
C GLY A 38 1.89 -1.13 -15.59
N LYS A 39 2.78 -1.29 -14.59
CA LYS A 39 4.23 -1.02 -14.69
C LYS A 39 4.85 -1.54 -16.00
N THR A 40 4.56 -2.79 -16.36
CA THR A 40 5.08 -3.40 -17.59
C THR A 40 4.52 -2.77 -18.87
N VAL A 41 3.27 -2.32 -18.86
CA VAL A 41 2.63 -1.62 -20.00
C VAL A 41 3.31 -0.28 -20.22
N LEU A 42 3.46 0.52 -19.14
CA LEU A 42 4.17 1.80 -19.16
C LEU A 42 5.60 1.66 -19.69
N ALA A 43 6.31 0.64 -19.23
CA ALA A 43 7.68 0.40 -19.64
C ALA A 43 7.79 -0.04 -21.11
N SER A 44 6.88 -0.90 -21.57
CA SER A 44 6.81 -1.32 -22.97
C SER A 44 6.50 -0.12 -23.88
N TYR A 45 5.57 0.75 -23.47
CA TYR A 45 5.25 1.98 -24.19
C TYR A 45 6.46 2.90 -24.34
N LEU A 46 7.19 3.16 -23.25
CA LEU A 46 8.39 4.01 -23.26
C LEU A 46 9.49 3.45 -24.18
N VAL A 47 9.68 2.13 -24.19
CA VAL A 47 10.65 1.44 -25.04
C VAL A 47 10.23 1.49 -26.52
N ASP A 48 8.96 1.22 -26.80
CA ASP A 48 8.42 1.23 -28.17
C ASP A 48 8.50 2.64 -28.77
N GLU A 49 8.08 3.67 -28.03
CA GLU A 49 8.21 5.08 -28.41
C GLU A 49 9.67 5.50 -28.67
N CYS A 50 10.60 5.01 -27.86
CA CYS A 50 12.03 5.27 -28.04
C CYS A 50 12.54 4.63 -29.34
N SER A 51 12.22 3.35 -29.55
CA SER A 51 12.61 2.59 -30.75
C SER A 51 11.99 3.17 -32.03
N GLY A 52 10.71 3.56 -31.98
CA GLY A 52 9.99 4.19 -33.09
C GLY A 52 10.57 5.53 -33.53
N LYS A 53 11.27 6.23 -32.63
CA LYS A 53 12.07 7.44 -32.92
C LYS A 53 13.47 7.14 -33.46
N GLY A 54 13.76 5.88 -33.78
CA GLY A 54 15.08 5.42 -34.21
C GLY A 54 16.12 5.42 -33.09
N LYS A 55 15.74 5.55 -31.83
CA LYS A 55 16.66 5.58 -30.69
C LYS A 55 16.84 4.18 -30.08
N ARG A 56 17.85 4.02 -29.23
CA ARG A 56 18.19 2.75 -28.57
C ARG A 56 17.70 2.74 -27.13
N ALA A 57 17.15 1.62 -26.70
CA ALA A 57 16.65 1.45 -25.33
C ALA A 57 17.26 0.21 -24.67
N ALA A 58 17.65 0.33 -23.40
CA ALA A 58 18.03 -0.81 -22.57
C ALA A 58 17.02 -0.98 -21.44
N PHE A 59 16.46 -2.19 -21.31
CA PHE A 59 15.59 -2.58 -20.22
C PHE A 59 16.35 -3.51 -19.26
N VAL A 60 16.66 -3.05 -18.06
CA VAL A 60 17.50 -3.76 -17.10
C VAL A 60 16.64 -4.49 -16.07
N CYS A 61 16.86 -5.79 -15.92
CA CYS A 61 16.24 -6.66 -14.92
C CYS A 61 17.29 -7.16 -13.92
N ASP A 62 16.89 -7.41 -12.68
CA ASP A 62 17.77 -7.96 -11.63
C ASP A 62 17.83 -9.50 -11.61
N ARG A 63 16.89 -10.19 -12.29
CA ARG A 63 16.72 -11.64 -12.27
C ARG A 63 16.43 -12.23 -13.64
N VAL A 64 16.87 -13.47 -13.87
CA VAL A 64 16.65 -14.23 -15.11
C VAL A 64 15.16 -14.44 -15.42
N SER A 65 14.35 -14.78 -14.41
CA SER A 65 12.91 -14.98 -14.59
C SER A 65 12.19 -13.74 -15.16
N LEU A 66 12.59 -12.53 -14.72
CA LEU A 66 12.04 -11.27 -15.23
C LEU A 66 12.50 -10.96 -16.66
N ILE A 67 13.68 -11.44 -17.08
CA ILE A 67 14.19 -11.26 -18.44
C ILE A 67 13.31 -12.01 -19.44
N ASN A 68 13.02 -13.28 -19.18
CA ASN A 68 12.16 -14.08 -20.04
C ASN A 68 10.73 -13.53 -20.08
N GLN A 69 10.18 -13.11 -18.94
CA GLN A 69 8.87 -12.46 -18.88
C GLN A 69 8.82 -11.14 -19.68
N THR A 70 9.87 -10.31 -19.57
CA THR A 70 9.97 -9.05 -20.32
C THR A 70 10.12 -9.31 -21.81
N SER A 71 10.96 -10.27 -22.20
CA SER A 71 11.14 -10.68 -23.60
C SER A 71 9.83 -11.15 -24.22
N ALA A 72 9.10 -12.03 -23.53
CA ALA A 72 7.80 -12.52 -23.99
C ALA A 72 6.78 -11.38 -24.11
N MET A 73 6.82 -10.39 -23.21
CA MET A 73 5.94 -9.23 -23.29
C MET A 73 6.26 -8.34 -24.50
N PHE A 74 7.54 -8.03 -24.73
CA PHE A 74 7.95 -7.25 -25.89
C PHE A 74 7.57 -7.94 -27.20
N GLU A 75 7.67 -9.27 -27.26
CA GLU A 75 7.19 -10.05 -28.40
C GLU A 75 5.68 -9.90 -28.64
N ARG A 76 4.86 -9.92 -27.57
CA ARG A 76 3.39 -9.71 -27.68
C ARG A 76 3.03 -8.34 -28.24
N TYR A 77 3.78 -7.30 -27.86
CA TYR A 77 3.60 -5.95 -28.40
C TYR A 77 4.29 -5.71 -29.75
N GLY A 78 5.00 -6.72 -30.29
CA GLY A 78 5.72 -6.59 -31.56
C GLY A 78 6.96 -5.70 -31.48
N ILE A 79 7.54 -5.51 -30.30
CA ILE A 79 8.77 -4.73 -30.09
C ILE A 79 9.98 -5.65 -30.41
N ALA A 80 10.67 -5.37 -31.51
CA ALA A 80 11.90 -6.07 -31.88
C ALA A 80 13.00 -5.80 -30.84
N HIS A 81 13.60 -6.85 -30.29
CA HIS A 81 14.58 -6.74 -29.20
C HIS A 81 15.57 -7.90 -29.17
N GLY A 82 16.77 -7.60 -28.67
CA GLY A 82 17.77 -8.58 -28.26
C GLY A 82 17.81 -8.77 -26.74
N VAL A 83 18.46 -9.84 -26.29
CA VAL A 83 18.65 -10.13 -24.87
C VAL A 83 20.14 -10.22 -24.55
N ILE A 84 20.61 -9.41 -23.60
CA ILE A 84 21.96 -9.44 -23.04
C ILE A 84 21.93 -10.24 -21.73
N GLN A 85 22.10 -11.55 -21.88
CA GLN A 85 22.27 -12.53 -20.82
C GLN A 85 23.17 -13.66 -21.33
N SER A 86 23.91 -14.32 -20.44
CA SER A 86 24.70 -15.50 -20.80
C SER A 86 23.81 -16.60 -21.40
N ASN A 87 24.22 -17.16 -22.54
CA ASN A 87 23.57 -18.29 -23.23
C ASN A 87 22.07 -18.11 -23.54
N HIS A 88 21.61 -16.89 -23.74
CA HIS A 88 20.22 -16.64 -24.10
C HIS A 88 19.99 -16.79 -25.62
N TRP A 89 19.00 -17.60 -26.01
CA TRP A 89 18.69 -17.91 -27.41
C TRP A 89 18.38 -16.66 -28.27
N ARG A 90 17.80 -15.62 -27.65
CA ARG A 90 17.50 -14.32 -28.29
C ARG A 90 18.68 -13.32 -28.23
N TRP A 91 19.92 -13.80 -28.33
CA TRP A 91 21.09 -12.91 -28.42
C TRP A 91 21.09 -12.17 -29.77
N ARG A 92 20.68 -10.89 -29.76
CA ARG A 92 20.59 -10.03 -30.94
C ARG A 92 21.09 -8.61 -30.63
N PRO A 93 22.41 -8.42 -30.47
CA PRO A 93 22.98 -7.14 -30.02
C PRO A 93 22.81 -5.99 -31.02
N TYR A 94 22.44 -6.30 -32.26
CA TYR A 94 22.15 -5.32 -33.32
C TYR A 94 20.78 -4.65 -33.15
N GLU A 95 19.86 -5.23 -32.38
CA GLU A 95 18.54 -4.64 -32.14
C GLU A 95 18.65 -3.32 -31.36
N ARG A 96 17.73 -2.38 -31.64
CA ARG A 96 17.69 -1.08 -30.94
C ARG A 96 17.29 -1.23 -29.49
N VAL A 97 16.44 -2.20 -29.19
CA VAL A 97 15.98 -2.53 -27.83
C VAL A 97 16.78 -3.73 -27.32
N GLN A 98 17.31 -3.61 -26.10
CA GLN A 98 18.02 -4.69 -25.42
C GLN A 98 17.39 -4.95 -24.04
N VAL A 99 17.00 -6.19 -23.76
CA VAL A 99 16.65 -6.63 -22.39
C VAL A 99 17.93 -7.17 -21.74
N CYS A 100 18.31 -6.64 -20.58
CA CYS A 100 19.63 -6.83 -20.01
C CYS A 100 19.56 -7.38 -18.59
N SER A 101 20.36 -8.41 -18.30
CA SER A 101 20.64 -8.84 -16.93
C SER A 101 21.61 -7.90 -16.24
N SER A 102 21.25 -7.34 -15.08
CA SER A 102 22.15 -6.50 -14.28
C SER A 102 23.46 -7.22 -13.93
N GLN A 103 23.41 -8.53 -13.67
CA GLN A 103 24.57 -9.38 -13.38
C GLN A 103 25.48 -9.53 -14.61
N THR A 104 24.89 -9.63 -15.81
CA THR A 104 25.67 -9.71 -17.06
C THR A 104 26.31 -8.36 -17.36
N LEU A 105 25.61 -7.24 -17.15
CA LEU A 105 26.15 -5.88 -17.29
C LEU A 105 27.25 -5.57 -16.27
N ALA A 106 27.32 -6.28 -15.15
CA ALA A 106 28.42 -6.14 -14.19
C ALA A 106 29.76 -6.65 -14.75
N ARG A 107 29.70 -7.55 -15.74
CA ARG A 107 30.87 -8.26 -16.32
C ARG A 107 31.10 -7.91 -17.78
N ARG A 108 30.17 -7.20 -18.42
CA ARG A 108 30.19 -6.85 -19.85
C ARG A 108 29.89 -5.36 -20.02
N GLN A 109 30.16 -4.84 -21.22
CA GLN A 109 29.84 -3.45 -21.54
C GLN A 109 28.32 -3.23 -21.62
N TRP A 110 27.87 -2.07 -21.15
CA TRP A 110 26.50 -1.61 -21.36
C TRP A 110 26.24 -1.32 -22.84
N PRO A 111 25.06 -1.69 -23.39
CA PRO A 111 24.71 -1.30 -24.75
C PRO A 111 24.55 0.22 -24.85
N LYS A 112 24.97 0.80 -25.98
CA LYS A 112 24.68 2.20 -26.30
C LYS A 112 23.16 2.40 -26.29
N SER A 113 22.69 3.35 -25.48
CA SER A 113 21.26 3.56 -25.22
C SER A 113 20.97 5.05 -25.07
N ASP A 114 19.85 5.50 -25.59
CA ASP A 114 19.30 6.84 -25.37
C ASP A 114 18.32 6.87 -24.18
N LEU A 115 17.73 5.70 -23.89
CA LEU A 115 16.84 5.46 -22.76
C LEU A 115 17.27 4.19 -22.02
N ILE A 116 17.38 4.28 -20.70
CA ILE A 116 17.57 3.12 -19.83
C ILE A 116 16.36 2.99 -18.91
N ILE A 117 15.66 1.86 -18.97
CA ILE A 117 14.63 1.49 -18.02
C ILE A 117 15.23 0.49 -17.03
N ILE A 118 15.00 0.70 -15.74
CA ILE A 118 15.49 -0.19 -14.68
C ILE A 118 14.30 -0.71 -13.90
N ASP A 119 13.97 -1.99 -14.05
CA ASP A 119 12.92 -2.60 -13.26
C ASP A 119 13.41 -2.96 -11.85
N GLU A 120 12.49 -2.92 -10.89
CA GLU A 120 12.76 -3.09 -9.46
C GLU A 120 13.96 -2.23 -8.99
N CYS A 121 13.95 -0.96 -9.40
CA CYS A 121 15.06 -0.03 -9.19
C CYS A 121 15.40 0.23 -7.71
N HIS A 122 14.55 -0.25 -6.79
CA HIS A 122 14.76 -0.26 -5.35
C HIS A 122 15.87 -1.25 -4.90
N THR A 123 16.29 -2.20 -5.74
CA THR A 123 17.32 -3.21 -5.39
C THR A 123 18.76 -2.68 -5.56
N VAL A 124 18.93 -1.45 -6.09
CA VAL A 124 20.18 -0.65 -6.23
C VAL A 124 21.46 -1.49 -6.22
N THR A 125 21.76 -2.16 -7.33
CA THR A 125 23.05 -2.86 -7.48
C THR A 125 24.18 -1.86 -7.75
N GLU A 126 25.41 -2.15 -7.34
CA GLU A 126 26.55 -1.26 -7.57
C GLU A 126 26.79 -0.99 -9.07
N THR A 127 26.54 -1.98 -9.94
CA THR A 127 26.61 -1.82 -11.41
C THR A 127 25.61 -0.77 -11.92
N VAL A 128 24.36 -0.84 -11.47
CA VAL A 128 23.32 0.13 -11.84
C VAL A 128 23.64 1.50 -11.27
N LYS A 129 24.00 1.55 -9.98
CA LYS A 129 24.35 2.78 -9.28
C LYS A 129 25.49 3.53 -9.96
N LYS A 130 26.56 2.84 -10.37
CA LYS A 130 27.67 3.43 -11.13
C LYS A 130 27.18 4.02 -12.46
N ARG A 131 26.41 3.24 -13.24
CA ARG A 131 25.91 3.66 -14.56
C ARG A 131 25.01 4.89 -14.49
N ILE A 132 24.04 4.91 -13.58
CA ILE A 132 23.08 6.02 -13.50
C ILE A 132 23.72 7.29 -12.89
N SER A 133 24.80 7.14 -12.11
CA SER A 133 25.53 8.29 -11.56
C SER A 133 26.24 9.13 -12.63
N GLU A 134 26.48 8.56 -13.82
CA GLU A 134 27.11 9.27 -14.96
C GLU A 134 26.19 10.36 -15.54
N ARG A 135 24.87 10.23 -15.40
CA ARG A 135 23.85 11.23 -15.82
C ARG A 135 23.95 11.70 -17.28
N ASP A 136 24.55 10.89 -18.15
CA ASP A 136 24.68 11.19 -19.58
C ASP A 136 23.43 10.80 -20.39
N THR A 137 22.66 9.83 -19.90
CA THR A 137 21.53 9.17 -20.57
C THR A 137 20.26 9.36 -19.75
N VAL A 138 19.10 9.36 -20.41
CA VAL A 138 17.82 9.36 -19.69
C VAL A 138 17.60 7.99 -19.06
N VAL A 139 17.36 7.98 -17.74
CA VAL A 139 17.08 6.78 -16.95
C VAL A 139 15.71 6.89 -16.33
N ILE A 140 14.89 5.86 -16.49
CA ILE A 140 13.60 5.70 -15.83
C ILE A 140 13.64 4.45 -14.95
N GLY A 141 13.72 4.65 -13.63
CA GLY A 141 13.61 3.57 -12.65
C GLY A 141 12.16 3.24 -12.36
N LEU A 142 11.80 1.95 -12.32
CA LEU A 142 10.45 1.48 -12.05
C LEU A 142 10.43 0.71 -10.71
N THR A 143 9.48 1.05 -9.85
CA THR A 143 9.27 0.28 -8.61
C THR A 143 7.85 0.50 -8.08
N ALA A 144 7.28 -0.51 -7.43
CA ALA A 144 6.05 -0.35 -6.66
C ALA A 144 6.32 0.22 -5.25
N THR A 145 7.57 0.18 -4.80
CA THR A 145 7.95 0.45 -3.41
C THR A 145 9.26 1.25 -3.38
N PRO A 146 9.22 2.59 -3.46
CA PRO A 146 10.41 3.44 -3.52
C PRO A 146 11.01 3.76 -2.13
N PHE A 147 10.99 2.80 -1.20
CA PHE A 147 11.39 3.00 0.21
C PHE A 147 12.87 2.74 0.49
N THR A 148 13.65 2.33 -0.52
CA THR A 148 15.09 2.07 -0.33
C THR A 148 15.82 3.35 0.03
N LYS A 149 16.59 3.30 1.11
CA LYS A 149 17.39 4.43 1.60
C LYS A 149 18.37 4.91 0.52
N GLY A 150 18.50 6.21 0.37
CA GLY A 150 19.42 6.85 -0.57
C GLY A 150 18.98 6.88 -2.03
N LEU A 151 17.76 6.43 -2.38
CA LEU A 151 17.24 6.56 -3.74
C LEU A 151 17.19 8.02 -4.24
N GLY A 152 16.97 8.99 -3.34
CA GLY A 152 16.98 10.41 -3.68
C GLY A 152 18.35 10.96 -4.07
N LYS A 153 19.44 10.21 -3.85
CA LYS A 153 20.77 10.55 -4.37
C LYS A 153 20.95 10.11 -5.82
N LEU A 154 20.13 9.17 -6.28
CA LEU A 154 20.26 8.52 -7.58
C LEU A 154 19.22 9.02 -8.58
N TYR A 155 18.04 9.40 -8.12
CA TYR A 155 16.93 9.87 -8.93
C TYR A 155 16.56 11.31 -8.58
N ASP A 156 16.38 12.12 -9.62
CA ASP A 156 16.13 13.57 -9.58
C ASP A 156 14.65 13.90 -9.41
N ASN A 157 13.79 12.99 -9.84
CA ASN A 157 12.35 13.18 -9.88
C ASN A 157 11.64 11.91 -9.45
N LEU A 158 10.50 12.08 -8.77
CA LEU A 158 9.57 11.02 -8.40
C LEU A 158 8.23 11.29 -9.05
N VAL A 159 7.79 10.37 -9.89
CA VAL A 159 6.47 10.39 -10.54
C VAL A 159 5.66 9.23 -9.99
N ASN A 160 4.56 9.51 -9.30
CA ASN A 160 3.60 8.49 -8.93
C ASN A 160 2.64 8.27 -10.11
N VAL A 161 2.52 7.03 -10.58
CA VAL A 161 1.60 6.68 -11.68
C VAL A 161 0.16 6.97 -11.26
N THR A 162 -0.21 6.50 -10.08
CA THR A 162 -1.48 6.70 -9.40
C THR A 162 -1.33 6.19 -7.96
N SER A 163 -2.33 6.40 -7.10
CA SER A 163 -2.37 5.80 -5.77
C SER A 163 -3.05 4.43 -5.80
N THR A 164 -2.74 3.56 -4.84
CA THR A 164 -3.42 2.26 -4.71
C THR A 164 -4.91 2.45 -4.46
N GLN A 165 -5.28 3.45 -3.66
CA GLN A 165 -6.68 3.75 -3.36
C GLN A 165 -7.45 4.14 -4.61
N SER A 166 -6.89 5.01 -5.47
CA SER A 166 -7.54 5.35 -6.75
C SER A 166 -7.71 4.13 -7.66
N LEU A 167 -6.77 3.19 -7.67
CA LEU A 167 -6.94 1.95 -8.44
C LEU A 167 -8.06 1.07 -7.88
N ILE A 168 -8.26 1.04 -6.56
CA ILE A 168 -9.36 0.32 -5.93
C ILE A 168 -10.69 1.01 -6.25
N ASP A 169 -10.77 2.34 -6.07
CA ASP A 169 -11.96 3.14 -6.32
C ASP A 169 -12.42 3.07 -7.79
N ASP A 170 -11.47 3.08 -8.73
CA ASP A 170 -11.72 2.96 -10.17
C ASP A 170 -11.98 1.51 -10.62
N GLY A 171 -11.96 0.53 -9.70
CA GLY A 171 -12.22 -0.88 -10.00
C GLY A 171 -11.09 -1.59 -10.76
N PHE A 172 -9.88 -1.02 -10.78
CA PHE A 172 -8.68 -1.66 -11.34
C PHE A 172 -7.97 -2.60 -10.36
N LEU A 173 -8.24 -2.43 -9.05
CA LEU A 173 -7.86 -3.34 -7.97
C LEU A 173 -9.09 -3.74 -7.17
N SER A 174 -9.01 -4.92 -6.58
CA SER A 174 -9.99 -5.47 -5.65
C SER A 174 -9.92 -4.74 -4.31
N ASN A 175 -11.07 -4.57 -3.66
CA ASN A 175 -11.15 -4.28 -2.23
C ASN A 175 -10.47 -5.37 -1.40
N TYR A 176 -10.16 -5.06 -0.14
CA TYR A 176 -9.54 -6.01 0.77
C TYR A 176 -10.09 -5.90 2.19
N ARG A 177 -9.95 -6.99 2.94
CA ARG A 177 -10.21 -7.06 4.38
C ARG A 177 -9.06 -7.74 5.09
N ILE A 178 -8.70 -7.19 6.25
CA ILE A 178 -7.58 -7.68 7.05
C ILE A 178 -8.15 -8.34 8.30
N PHE A 179 -7.68 -9.54 8.59
CA PHE A 179 -7.89 -10.25 9.84
C PHE A 179 -6.55 -10.31 10.57
N ALA A 180 -6.47 -9.65 11.72
CA ALA A 180 -5.30 -9.71 12.58
C ALA A 180 -5.42 -10.97 13.44
N CYS A 181 -4.77 -12.05 13.02
CA CYS A 181 -4.89 -13.37 13.62
C CYS A 181 -4.04 -13.48 14.89
N LYS A 182 -3.76 -14.72 15.34
CA LYS A 182 -2.79 -14.97 16.41
C LYS A 182 -1.38 -14.84 15.84
N GLU A 183 -0.56 -14.04 16.53
CA GLU A 183 0.81 -13.70 16.13
C GLU A 183 1.82 -14.22 17.16
N PRO A 184 3.05 -14.56 16.74
CA PRO A 184 4.12 -14.88 17.66
C PRO A 184 4.58 -13.63 18.41
N ASP A 185 4.89 -13.76 19.69
CA ASP A 185 5.58 -12.71 20.44
C ASP A 185 6.98 -12.50 19.85
N MET A 186 7.39 -11.26 19.58
CA MET A 186 8.70 -10.91 19.01
C MET A 186 9.52 -9.94 19.89
N ASN A 187 9.11 -9.69 21.14
CA ASN A 187 9.68 -8.65 22.00
C ASN A 187 11.18 -8.85 22.29
N ASP A 188 11.60 -10.09 22.53
CA ASP A 188 12.98 -10.41 22.93
C ASP A 188 13.84 -10.98 21.79
N VAL A 189 13.36 -10.91 20.54
CA VAL A 189 14.11 -11.45 19.40
C VAL A 189 15.19 -10.46 18.96
N LYS A 190 16.43 -10.95 18.85
CA LYS A 190 17.58 -10.16 18.39
C LYS A 190 17.32 -9.60 16.99
N VAL A 191 17.82 -8.39 16.73
CA VAL A 191 17.74 -7.73 15.43
C VAL A 191 19.08 -7.86 14.69
N VAL A 192 19.05 -8.37 13.46
CA VAL A 192 20.18 -8.52 12.55
C VAL A 192 19.87 -7.81 11.24
N ALA A 193 20.74 -6.90 10.80
CA ALA A 193 20.56 -6.11 9.57
C ALA A 193 19.20 -5.39 9.46
N GLY A 194 18.59 -5.02 10.59
CA GLY A 194 17.31 -4.32 10.65
C GLY A 194 16.07 -5.22 10.73
N GLU A 195 16.21 -6.53 10.51
CA GLU A 195 15.14 -7.52 10.69
C GLU A 195 15.39 -8.38 11.93
N TRP A 196 14.39 -9.14 12.38
CA TRP A 196 14.60 -10.11 13.46
C TRP A 196 15.47 -11.28 12.99
N GLU A 197 16.24 -11.86 13.92
CA GLU A 197 17.08 -13.02 13.63
C GLU A 197 16.23 -14.19 13.10
N GLU A 198 16.59 -14.69 11.93
CA GLU A 198 15.76 -15.63 11.16
C GLU A 198 15.48 -16.93 11.92
N LYS A 199 16.49 -17.51 12.57
CA LYS A 199 16.36 -18.78 13.31
C LYS A 199 15.36 -18.68 14.46
N GLU A 200 15.44 -17.63 15.25
CA GLU A 200 14.54 -17.41 16.38
C GLU A 200 13.13 -17.05 15.88
N THR A 201 13.03 -16.25 14.83
CA THR A 201 11.75 -15.91 14.18
C THR A 201 11.04 -17.16 13.67
N SER A 202 11.77 -18.08 13.03
CA SER A 202 11.25 -19.35 12.53
C SER A 202 10.71 -20.22 13.67
N ARG A 203 11.48 -20.36 14.76
CA ARG A 203 11.07 -21.09 15.95
C ARG A 203 9.75 -20.58 16.55
N ARG A 204 9.55 -19.27 16.60
CA ARG A 204 8.31 -18.67 17.13
C ARG A 204 7.15 -18.78 16.14
N ALA A 205 7.41 -18.58 14.84
CA ALA A 205 6.40 -18.70 13.80
C ALA A 205 5.83 -20.13 13.66
N LEU A 206 6.66 -21.16 13.88
CA LEU A 206 6.21 -22.56 13.91
C LEU A 206 5.08 -22.81 14.94
N GLN A 207 5.02 -22.05 16.02
CA GLN A 207 4.01 -22.21 17.09
C GLN A 207 2.61 -21.75 16.67
N VAL A 208 2.49 -20.96 15.61
CA VAL A 208 1.21 -20.41 15.11
C VAL A 208 0.76 -21.03 13.79
N VAL A 209 1.47 -22.04 13.26
CA VAL A 209 1.11 -22.71 11.99
C VAL A 209 -0.29 -23.32 12.05
N GLY A 210 -0.66 -23.96 13.15
CA GLY A 210 -2.00 -24.51 13.32
C GLY A 210 -3.09 -23.44 13.27
N ASP A 211 -2.79 -22.24 13.80
CA ASP A 211 -3.67 -21.09 13.68
C ASP A 211 -3.78 -20.63 12.21
N CYS A 212 -2.68 -20.61 11.43
CA CYS A 212 -2.72 -20.27 10.00
C CYS A 212 -3.71 -21.13 9.20
N VAL A 213 -3.71 -22.44 9.44
CA VAL A 213 -4.62 -23.37 8.75
C VAL A 213 -6.06 -23.16 9.23
N LYS A 214 -6.27 -23.00 10.54
CA LYS A 214 -7.59 -22.77 11.13
C LYS A 214 -8.25 -21.50 10.56
N GLU A 215 -7.53 -20.38 10.59
CA GLU A 215 -8.08 -19.09 10.11
C GLU A 215 -8.33 -19.12 8.58
N TYR A 216 -7.51 -19.85 7.83
CA TYR A 216 -7.77 -20.07 6.40
C TYR A 216 -9.06 -20.88 6.18
N VAL A 217 -9.28 -21.97 6.92
CA VAL A 217 -10.52 -22.75 6.82
C VAL A 217 -11.74 -21.91 7.25
N GLU A 218 -11.59 -21.04 8.26
CA GLU A 218 -12.68 -20.20 8.75
C GLU A 218 -13.08 -19.11 7.75
N HIS A 219 -12.12 -18.44 7.13
CA HIS A 219 -12.37 -17.23 6.34
C HIS A 219 -12.21 -17.40 4.83
N CYS A 220 -11.45 -18.41 4.41
CA CYS A 220 -10.92 -18.52 3.04
C CYS A 220 -11.05 -19.92 2.44
N ASN A 221 -11.83 -20.83 3.03
CA ASN A 221 -11.89 -22.22 2.58
C ASN A 221 -12.20 -22.31 1.08
N GLY A 222 -11.38 -23.08 0.35
CA GLY A 222 -11.50 -23.26 -1.09
C GLY A 222 -10.94 -22.12 -1.96
N LYS A 223 -10.60 -20.96 -1.37
CA LYS A 223 -10.00 -19.84 -2.10
C LYS A 223 -8.52 -20.08 -2.38
N LYS A 224 -8.02 -19.57 -3.51
CA LYS A 224 -6.57 -19.59 -3.78
C LYS A 224 -5.83 -18.60 -2.90
N PHE A 225 -4.67 -19.01 -2.39
CA PHE A 225 -3.87 -18.19 -1.49
C PHE A 225 -2.37 -18.21 -1.79
N ILE A 226 -1.70 -17.15 -1.34
CA ILE A 226 -0.24 -17.09 -1.21
C ILE A 226 0.08 -16.93 0.28
N CYS A 227 0.99 -17.76 0.80
CA CYS A 227 1.44 -17.72 2.18
C CYS A 227 2.94 -17.35 2.25
N SER A 228 3.28 -16.33 3.02
CA SER A 228 4.68 -16.00 3.34
C SER A 228 5.15 -16.70 4.60
N ALA A 229 6.32 -17.31 4.55
CA ALA A 229 6.98 -18.05 5.61
C ALA A 229 8.36 -17.46 5.91
N VAL A 230 8.96 -17.88 7.02
CA VAL A 230 10.23 -17.31 7.51
C VAL A 230 11.43 -17.92 6.78
N ASP A 231 11.48 -19.24 6.70
CA ASP A 231 12.54 -20.02 6.07
C ASP A 231 11.94 -21.30 5.46
N THR A 232 12.78 -22.21 4.93
CA THR A 232 12.28 -23.44 4.31
C THR A 232 11.70 -24.43 5.31
N VAL A 233 12.14 -24.43 6.57
CA VAL A 233 11.60 -25.32 7.62
C VAL A 233 10.16 -24.92 7.91
N HIS A 234 9.91 -23.62 8.05
CA HIS A 234 8.56 -23.09 8.24
C HIS A 234 7.66 -23.34 7.01
N VAL A 235 8.20 -23.22 5.78
CA VAL A 235 7.46 -23.58 4.56
C VAL A 235 6.98 -25.04 4.60
N GLU A 236 7.89 -25.96 4.91
CA GLU A 236 7.60 -27.41 4.96
C GLU A 236 6.55 -27.73 6.03
N GLU A 237 6.62 -27.13 7.21
CA GLU A 237 5.62 -27.35 8.27
C GLU A 237 4.25 -26.74 7.93
N LEU A 238 4.20 -25.54 7.34
CA LEU A 238 2.96 -24.96 6.83
C LEU A 238 2.32 -25.89 5.79
N GLN A 239 3.11 -26.36 4.82
CA GLN A 239 2.62 -27.27 3.79
C GLN A 239 2.06 -28.55 4.40
N ARG A 240 2.79 -29.17 5.34
CA ARG A 240 2.37 -30.39 6.03
C ARG A 240 1.02 -30.21 6.72
N GLN A 241 0.81 -29.10 7.41
CA GLN A 241 -0.42 -28.83 8.16
C GLN A 241 -1.60 -28.49 7.24
N PHE A 242 -1.38 -27.73 6.16
CA PHE A 242 -2.41 -27.51 5.14
C PHE A 242 -2.82 -28.82 4.46
N MET A 243 -1.85 -29.66 4.10
CA MET A 243 -2.12 -30.97 3.48
C MET A 243 -2.85 -31.92 4.44
N ALA A 244 -2.51 -31.91 5.73
CA ALA A 244 -3.21 -32.68 6.75
C ALA A 244 -4.69 -32.24 6.91
N ALA A 245 -4.98 -30.96 6.64
CA ALA A 245 -6.35 -30.43 6.58
C ALA A 245 -7.04 -30.63 5.21
N GLY A 246 -6.44 -31.40 4.28
CA GLY A 246 -7.00 -31.67 2.95
C GLY A 246 -6.82 -30.54 1.94
N ILE A 247 -5.97 -29.55 2.23
CA ILE A 247 -5.71 -28.41 1.37
C ILE A 247 -4.37 -28.59 0.68
N LEU A 248 -4.40 -28.86 -0.63
CA LEU A 248 -3.18 -29.07 -1.41
C LEU A 248 -2.45 -27.74 -1.64
N CYS A 249 -1.18 -27.71 -1.23
CA CYS A 249 -0.29 -26.56 -1.35
C CYS A 249 1.03 -26.96 -1.99
N ALA A 250 1.61 -26.05 -2.76
CA ALA A 250 2.94 -26.21 -3.34
C ALA A 250 3.94 -25.27 -2.68
N ASN A 251 5.18 -25.76 -2.52
CA ASN A 251 6.29 -24.96 -2.03
C ASN A 251 6.93 -24.20 -3.19
N TYR A 252 6.99 -22.89 -3.07
CA TYR A 252 7.59 -22.00 -4.06
C TYR A 252 8.77 -21.26 -3.44
N THR A 253 9.93 -21.92 -3.40
CA THR A 253 11.13 -21.40 -2.72
C THR A 253 12.35 -21.41 -3.64
N TYR A 254 13.49 -20.94 -3.14
CA TYR A 254 14.76 -20.99 -3.86
C TYR A 254 15.30 -22.42 -4.08
N LYS A 255 14.83 -23.40 -3.27
CA LYS A 255 15.19 -24.83 -3.41
C LYS A 255 14.44 -25.55 -4.52
N THR A 256 13.27 -25.07 -4.90
CA THR A 256 12.47 -25.58 -6.04
C THR A 256 13.25 -25.37 -7.34
N SER A 257 13.37 -26.40 -8.19
CA SER A 257 14.08 -26.26 -9.47
C SER A 257 13.33 -25.32 -10.42
N GLU A 258 13.99 -24.78 -11.46
CA GLU A 258 13.32 -23.88 -12.42
C GLU A 258 12.19 -24.58 -13.17
N ALA A 259 12.41 -25.83 -13.61
CA ALA A 259 11.40 -26.66 -14.27
C ALA A 259 10.19 -26.93 -13.35
N GLU A 260 10.45 -27.32 -12.10
CA GLU A 260 9.40 -27.56 -11.10
C GLU A 260 8.63 -26.28 -10.76
N ARG A 261 9.31 -25.12 -10.67
CA ARG A 261 8.62 -23.82 -10.49
C ARG A 261 7.69 -23.52 -11.66
N GLU A 262 8.12 -23.77 -12.88
CA GLU A 262 7.30 -23.57 -14.07
C GLU A 262 6.06 -24.48 -14.06
N GLU A 263 6.22 -25.75 -13.71
CA GLU A 263 5.12 -26.70 -13.55
C GLU A 263 4.12 -26.27 -12.48
N ILE A 264 4.61 -25.93 -11.27
CA ILE A 264 3.77 -25.44 -10.16
C ILE A 264 2.99 -24.20 -10.57
N VAL A 265 3.66 -23.23 -11.22
CA VAL A 265 3.02 -21.99 -11.67
C VAL A 265 1.96 -22.27 -12.74
N ASN A 266 2.26 -23.16 -13.69
CA ASN A 266 1.33 -23.52 -14.75
C ASN A 266 0.11 -24.29 -14.23
N GLU A 267 0.29 -25.16 -13.24
CA GLU A 267 -0.81 -25.83 -12.56
C GLU A 267 -1.64 -24.83 -11.75
N PHE A 268 -1.00 -24.02 -10.91
CA PHE A 268 -1.68 -23.04 -10.06
C PHE A 268 -2.49 -22.00 -10.84
N LYS A 269 -2.09 -21.68 -12.07
CA LYS A 269 -2.83 -20.77 -12.96
C LYS A 269 -4.19 -21.29 -13.40
N LYS A 270 -4.42 -22.60 -13.39
CA LYS A 270 -5.66 -23.21 -13.88
C LYS A 270 -6.84 -22.87 -12.95
N PRO A 271 -8.03 -22.50 -13.46
CA PRO A 271 -9.21 -22.25 -12.61
C PRO A 271 -9.54 -23.43 -11.67
N GLY A 272 -9.41 -24.66 -12.18
CA GLY A 272 -9.59 -25.90 -11.41
C GLY A 272 -8.30 -26.49 -10.85
N SER A 273 -7.24 -25.69 -10.65
CA SER A 273 -5.93 -26.12 -10.12
C SER A 273 -6.11 -27.07 -8.93
N VAL A 274 -5.29 -28.12 -8.86
CA VAL A 274 -5.26 -28.96 -7.64
C VAL A 274 -4.69 -28.19 -6.44
N TYR A 275 -3.73 -27.29 -6.69
CA TYR A 275 -3.16 -26.43 -5.66
C TYR A 275 -4.10 -25.28 -5.31
N ARG A 276 -4.37 -25.13 -4.02
CA ARG A 276 -5.05 -23.97 -3.42
C ARG A 276 -4.06 -22.97 -2.85
N GLY A 277 -2.88 -23.40 -2.42
CA GLY A 277 -1.87 -22.52 -1.81
C GLY A 277 -0.50 -22.57 -2.49
N LEU A 278 0.14 -21.41 -2.62
CA LEU A 278 1.59 -21.31 -2.81
C LEU A 278 2.24 -20.79 -1.53
N ILE A 279 3.15 -21.58 -0.96
CA ILE A 279 3.88 -21.22 0.26
C ILE A 279 5.30 -20.81 -0.13
N THR A 280 5.71 -19.61 0.27
CA THR A 280 6.99 -19.02 -0.15
C THR A 280 7.70 -18.34 1.00
N VAL A 281 9.02 -18.15 0.89
CA VAL A 281 9.77 -17.24 1.77
C VAL A 281 9.73 -15.82 1.21
N THR A 282 10.30 -15.62 0.03
CA THR A 282 10.30 -14.33 -0.69
C THR A 282 10.04 -14.46 -2.20
N ALA A 283 10.00 -15.68 -2.74
CA ALA A 283 10.00 -15.91 -4.17
C ALA A 283 8.66 -15.53 -4.82
N ALA A 284 7.52 -15.80 -4.18
CA ALA A 284 6.21 -15.39 -4.73
C ALA A 284 5.92 -13.90 -4.55
N SER A 285 6.66 -13.20 -3.68
CA SER A 285 6.53 -11.75 -3.50
C SER A 285 6.96 -10.95 -4.74
N LYS A 286 7.79 -11.55 -5.63
CA LYS A 286 8.36 -10.91 -6.82
C LYS A 286 8.12 -11.72 -8.10
N GLY A 287 7.45 -11.14 -9.10
CA GLY A 287 7.34 -11.73 -10.45
C GLY A 287 6.31 -12.86 -10.60
N PHE A 288 5.48 -13.12 -9.59
CA PHE A 288 4.32 -14.00 -9.69
C PHE A 288 3.04 -13.17 -9.91
N ASP A 289 2.35 -13.41 -11.01
CA ASP A 289 1.13 -12.68 -11.39
C ASP A 289 -0.02 -13.67 -11.55
N GLN A 290 -0.92 -13.71 -10.57
CA GLN A 290 -2.11 -14.55 -10.60
C GLN A 290 -3.33 -13.79 -10.06
N PRO A 291 -4.26 -13.35 -10.93
CA PRO A 291 -5.39 -12.51 -10.52
C PRO A 291 -6.43 -13.20 -9.64
N ASP A 292 -6.61 -14.52 -9.77
CA ASP A 292 -7.59 -15.31 -9.01
C ASP A 292 -7.14 -15.69 -7.59
N VAL A 293 -5.98 -15.18 -7.12
CA VAL A 293 -5.60 -15.27 -5.71
C VAL A 293 -6.52 -14.37 -4.90
N GLU A 294 -7.25 -14.94 -3.97
CA GLU A 294 -8.22 -14.22 -3.13
C GLU A 294 -7.74 -14.08 -1.69
N CYS A 295 -6.72 -14.82 -1.27
CA CYS A 295 -6.21 -14.78 0.10
C CYS A 295 -4.69 -14.58 0.17
N ILE A 296 -4.25 -13.71 1.07
CA ILE A 296 -2.84 -13.52 1.43
C ILE A 296 -2.67 -13.90 2.90
N ILE A 297 -1.80 -14.88 3.17
CA ILE A 297 -1.47 -15.32 4.53
C ILE A 297 -0.08 -14.80 4.87
N MET A 298 0.02 -13.96 5.89
CA MET A 298 1.30 -13.44 6.38
C MET A 298 1.75 -14.22 7.61
N ALA A 299 2.60 -15.24 7.43
CA ALA A 299 3.18 -16.02 8.52
C ALA A 299 4.67 -15.69 8.78
N ARG A 300 5.21 -14.66 8.11
CA ARG A 300 6.55 -14.10 8.38
C ARG A 300 6.46 -12.77 9.13
N PRO A 301 6.88 -12.71 10.42
CA PRO A 301 7.07 -11.46 11.14
C PRO A 301 8.12 -10.57 10.47
N LEU A 302 7.72 -9.36 10.09
CA LEU A 302 8.58 -8.34 9.49
C LEU A 302 8.73 -7.15 10.45
N ARG A 303 9.96 -6.69 10.65
CA ARG A 303 10.26 -5.59 11.57
C ARG A 303 10.28 -4.23 10.89
N ASN A 304 11.00 -4.10 9.78
CA ASN A 304 11.17 -2.83 9.07
C ASN A 304 10.84 -2.92 7.57
N SER A 305 10.63 -4.12 7.02
CA SER A 305 10.45 -4.35 5.58
C SER A 305 9.04 -3.99 5.06
N LEU A 306 8.69 -2.70 5.11
CA LEU A 306 7.44 -2.18 4.54
C LEU A 306 7.28 -2.53 3.05
N ALA A 307 8.38 -2.49 2.29
CA ALA A 307 8.38 -2.83 0.88
C ALA A 307 7.92 -4.27 0.62
N GLU A 308 8.43 -5.23 1.40
CA GLU A 308 8.04 -6.63 1.28
C GLU A 308 6.58 -6.85 1.68
N HIS A 309 6.13 -6.17 2.74
CA HIS A 309 4.73 -6.19 3.16
C HIS A 309 3.80 -5.70 2.04
N ILE A 310 4.06 -4.53 1.44
CA ILE A 310 3.25 -3.97 0.35
C ILE A 310 3.31 -4.84 -0.91
N GLN A 311 4.47 -5.40 -1.25
CA GLN A 311 4.62 -6.27 -2.42
C GLN A 311 3.79 -7.54 -2.28
N LEU A 312 3.84 -8.20 -1.12
CA LEU A 312 3.04 -9.40 -0.85
C LEU A 312 1.54 -9.06 -0.82
N PHE A 313 1.16 -8.00 -0.10
CA PHE A 313 -0.22 -7.53 -0.01
C PHE A 313 -0.82 -7.26 -1.40
N GLY A 314 -0.07 -6.56 -2.25
CA GLY A 314 -0.48 -6.23 -3.61
C GLY A 314 -0.71 -7.45 -4.52
N ARG A 315 -0.15 -8.63 -4.23
CA ARG A 315 -0.43 -9.86 -4.99
C ARG A 315 -1.89 -10.27 -4.86
N GLY A 316 -2.49 -9.99 -3.71
CA GLY A 316 -3.90 -10.25 -3.46
C GLY A 316 -4.83 -9.17 -4.00
N LEU A 317 -4.37 -8.03 -4.52
CA LEU A 317 -5.28 -6.93 -4.91
C LEU A 317 -5.75 -6.97 -6.36
N ARG A 318 -5.29 -7.92 -7.18
CA ARG A 318 -5.72 -7.98 -8.58
C ARG A 318 -7.19 -8.39 -8.69
N ILE A 319 -7.90 -7.80 -9.64
CA ILE A 319 -9.29 -8.14 -9.94
C ILE A 319 -9.38 -9.47 -10.68
N HIS A 320 -10.45 -10.22 -10.40
CA HIS A 320 -10.84 -11.42 -11.13
C HIS A 320 -12.37 -11.47 -11.15
N PRO A 321 -13.03 -11.94 -12.23
CA PRO A 321 -14.50 -11.93 -12.32
C PRO A 321 -15.20 -12.59 -11.12
N ASP A 322 -14.65 -13.71 -10.64
CA ASP A 322 -15.23 -14.46 -9.51
C ASP A 322 -14.80 -13.95 -8.13
N LYS A 323 -13.95 -12.92 -8.09
CA LYS A 323 -13.37 -12.40 -6.85
C LYS A 323 -14.10 -11.15 -6.38
N LYS A 324 -14.71 -11.27 -5.20
CA LYS A 324 -15.39 -10.16 -4.53
C LYS A 324 -14.42 -9.22 -3.83
N GLU A 325 -13.48 -9.79 -3.10
CA GLU A 325 -12.49 -9.06 -2.31
C GLU A 325 -11.27 -9.93 -2.01
N CYS A 326 -10.18 -9.31 -1.59
CA CYS A 326 -8.99 -9.96 -1.06
C CYS A 326 -9.10 -10.12 0.46
N ILE A 327 -8.86 -11.32 0.98
CA ILE A 327 -8.78 -11.57 2.42
C ILE A 327 -7.31 -11.68 2.84
N VAL A 328 -6.90 -10.86 3.79
CA VAL A 328 -5.54 -10.87 4.34
C VAL A 328 -5.58 -11.44 5.74
N LEU A 329 -4.93 -12.60 5.94
CA LEU A 329 -4.79 -13.26 7.23
C LEU A 329 -3.40 -12.97 7.78
N ASP A 330 -3.32 -12.09 8.77
CA ASP A 330 -2.03 -11.66 9.34
C ASP A 330 -1.74 -12.38 10.66
N HIS A 331 -0.83 -13.35 10.59
CA HIS A 331 -0.32 -14.12 11.73
C HIS A 331 1.03 -13.57 12.22
N SER A 332 1.37 -12.34 11.87
CA SER A 332 2.70 -11.76 12.04
C SER A 332 2.70 -10.35 12.65
N GLY A 333 1.51 -9.77 12.87
CA GLY A 333 1.32 -8.40 13.33
C GLY A 333 1.82 -7.35 12.34
N ASN A 334 2.04 -7.73 11.08
CA ASN A 334 2.61 -6.86 10.06
C ASN A 334 1.65 -5.73 9.70
N CYS A 335 0.37 -6.05 9.49
CA CYS A 335 -0.66 -5.10 9.12
C CYS A 335 -0.80 -4.03 10.20
N LEU A 336 -0.87 -4.41 11.48
CA LEU A 336 -0.96 -3.45 12.59
C LEU A 336 0.29 -2.56 12.66
N ARG A 337 1.48 -3.17 12.54
CA ARG A 337 2.77 -2.46 12.59
C ARG A 337 2.96 -1.46 11.45
N PHE A 338 2.52 -1.81 10.24
CA PHE A 338 2.71 -1.01 9.04
C PHE A 338 1.47 -0.22 8.61
N MET A 339 0.33 -0.34 9.30
CA MET A 339 -0.96 0.18 8.83
C MET A 339 -0.90 1.65 8.43
N ASP A 340 -0.39 2.51 9.33
CA ASP A 340 -0.31 3.95 9.09
C ASP A 340 0.55 4.28 7.87
N GLU A 341 1.67 3.56 7.68
CA GLU A 341 2.60 3.81 6.58
C GLU A 341 2.06 3.27 5.26
N MET A 342 1.41 2.10 5.30
CA MET A 342 0.75 1.49 4.16
C MET A 342 -0.45 2.33 3.69
N GLN A 343 -1.33 2.77 4.61
CA GLN A 343 -2.51 3.58 4.26
C GLN A 343 -2.12 4.94 3.68
N ASP A 344 -1.15 5.63 4.29
CA ASP A 344 -0.63 6.90 3.75
C ASP A 344 -0.08 6.71 2.33
N PHE A 345 0.73 5.69 2.12
CA PHE A 345 1.25 5.36 0.79
C PHE A 345 0.16 4.93 -0.19
N PHE A 346 -0.86 4.18 0.25
CA PHE A 346 -1.96 3.75 -0.61
C PHE A 346 -2.85 4.92 -1.02
N GLN A 347 -3.04 5.90 -0.15
CA GLN A 347 -3.85 7.09 -0.42
C GLN A 347 -3.11 8.10 -1.30
N HIS A 348 -1.83 8.35 -1.01
CA HIS A 348 -1.10 9.51 -1.54
C HIS A 348 0.08 9.14 -2.46
N GLY A 349 0.47 7.87 -2.53
CA GLY A 349 1.72 7.46 -3.18
C GLY A 349 2.94 7.87 -2.36
N ALA A 350 4.12 7.84 -2.98
CA ALA A 350 5.34 8.27 -2.30
C ALA A 350 5.47 9.80 -2.40
N ALA A 351 5.63 10.47 -1.25
CA ALA A 351 5.78 11.93 -1.19
C ALA A 351 7.16 12.40 -1.69
N GLU A 352 8.22 11.74 -1.24
CA GLU A 352 9.60 12.07 -1.59
C GLU A 352 10.49 10.83 -1.53
N LEU A 353 11.63 10.89 -2.21
CA LEU A 353 12.66 9.86 -2.10
C LEU A 353 13.56 10.10 -0.89
N ASP A 354 14.06 9.02 -0.32
CA ASP A 354 15.00 9.10 0.80
C ASP A 354 16.38 9.61 0.32
N ASP A 355 16.82 10.75 0.85
CA ASP A 355 18.10 11.39 0.54
C ASP A 355 19.26 10.87 1.42
N GLY A 356 19.01 9.84 2.24
CA GLY A 356 19.96 9.26 3.17
C GLY A 356 20.27 10.12 4.40
N LYS A 357 19.59 11.27 4.60
CA LYS A 357 19.72 12.02 5.86
C LYS A 357 18.95 11.30 6.98
N PRO A 358 19.46 11.35 8.22
CA PRO A 358 18.75 10.79 9.36
C PRO A 358 17.42 11.54 9.54
N LYS A 359 16.31 10.92 9.11
CA LYS A 359 14.97 11.40 9.44
C LYS A 359 14.70 11.01 10.89
N ASN A 360 14.44 12.00 11.75
CA ASN A 360 13.94 11.80 13.10
C ASN A 360 12.49 11.30 13.04
N ARG A 361 12.30 10.05 12.59
CA ARG A 361 10.99 9.40 12.64
C ARG A 361 10.81 8.92 14.08
N LYS A 362 10.02 9.65 14.87
CA LYS A 362 9.59 9.16 16.18
C LYS A 362 8.93 7.80 15.97
N LYS A 363 9.46 6.74 16.59
CA LYS A 363 8.75 5.47 16.68
C LYS A 363 7.42 5.76 17.38
N LYS A 364 6.31 5.53 16.68
CA LYS A 364 4.98 5.60 17.29
C LYS A 364 4.91 4.51 18.37
N LYS A 365 4.31 4.83 19.51
CA LYS A 365 4.05 3.81 20.53
C LYS A 365 2.91 2.90 20.02
N LEU A 366 2.93 1.62 20.36
CA LEU A 366 1.84 0.69 20.02
C LEU A 366 0.49 1.22 20.49
N GLU A 367 0.46 1.85 21.67
CA GLU A 367 -0.70 2.54 22.24
C GLU A 367 -1.33 3.58 21.29
N ASP A 368 -0.52 4.31 20.51
CA ASP A 368 -1.01 5.34 19.56
C ASP A 368 -1.65 4.69 18.31
N ILE A 369 -1.25 3.47 17.98
CA ILE A 369 -1.76 2.69 16.83
C ILE A 369 -3.06 2.00 17.21
N GLU A 370 -3.13 1.39 18.40
CA GLU A 370 -4.33 0.77 18.97
C GLU A 370 -5.44 1.80 19.28
N ASP A 371 -5.07 3.07 19.47
CA ASP A 371 -6.06 4.13 19.58
C ASP A 371 -6.78 4.38 18.22
N LYS A 372 -6.09 4.19 17.09
CA LYS A 372 -6.61 4.42 15.73
C LYS A 372 -7.24 3.20 15.06
N TYR A 373 -6.72 2.00 15.33
CA TYR A 373 -7.21 0.76 14.74
C TYR A 373 -7.67 -0.20 15.82
N THR A 374 -8.75 -0.91 15.54
CA THR A 374 -9.35 -1.87 16.46
C THR A 374 -9.32 -3.26 15.81
N LYS A 375 -8.80 -4.24 16.56
CA LYS A 375 -8.95 -5.66 16.26
C LYS A 375 -10.24 -6.14 16.90
N CYS A 376 -11.19 -6.59 16.09
CA CYS A 376 -12.45 -7.11 16.61
C CYS A 376 -12.22 -8.37 17.47
N PRO A 377 -12.68 -8.44 18.72
CA PRO A 377 -12.49 -9.62 19.57
C PRO A 377 -13.35 -10.81 19.11
N VAL A 378 -14.42 -10.55 18.33
CA VAL A 378 -15.33 -11.59 17.82
C VAL A 378 -14.82 -12.17 16.50
N CYS A 379 -14.67 -11.32 15.48
CA CYS A 379 -14.37 -11.78 14.12
C CYS A 379 -12.92 -11.52 13.68
N LYS A 380 -12.05 -10.98 14.55
CA LYS A 380 -10.62 -10.70 14.30
C LYS A 380 -10.33 -9.69 13.18
N ALA A 381 -11.36 -9.12 12.55
CA ALA A 381 -11.21 -8.08 11.54
C ALA A 381 -10.47 -6.86 12.13
N LEU A 382 -9.44 -6.40 11.43
CA LEU A 382 -8.71 -5.19 11.75
C LEU A 382 -9.28 -4.04 10.92
N HIS A 383 -9.74 -3.00 11.61
CA HIS A 383 -10.37 -1.83 10.97
C HIS A 383 -10.07 -0.55 11.74
N ALA A 384 -10.37 0.61 11.13
CA ALA A 384 -10.32 1.89 11.84
C ALA A 384 -11.25 1.84 13.06
N SER A 385 -10.82 2.40 14.19
CA SER A 385 -11.61 2.48 15.41
C SER A 385 -12.99 3.06 15.12
N ALA A 386 -14.03 2.29 15.45
CA ALA A 386 -15.43 2.61 15.18
C ALA A 386 -16.28 2.09 16.34
N PRO A 387 -17.50 2.61 16.55
CA PRO A 387 -18.38 2.14 17.63
C PRO A 387 -18.90 0.71 17.41
N TYR A 388 -18.90 0.22 16.16
CA TYR A 388 -19.24 -1.14 15.80
C TYR A 388 -18.22 -1.72 14.83
N CYS A 389 -18.09 -3.04 14.79
CA CYS A 389 -17.26 -3.71 13.81
C CYS A 389 -17.94 -3.64 12.43
N PRO A 390 -17.31 -3.05 11.40
CA PRO A 390 -17.90 -2.98 10.06
C PRO A 390 -18.00 -4.35 9.39
N ASN A 391 -17.36 -5.38 9.95
CA ASN A 391 -17.45 -6.74 9.45
C ASN A 391 -18.61 -7.54 10.08
N CYS A 392 -18.64 -7.68 11.41
CA CYS A 392 -19.60 -8.56 12.09
C CYS A 392 -20.67 -7.83 12.90
N GLY A 393 -20.63 -6.50 12.96
CA GLY A 393 -21.59 -5.69 13.73
C GLY A 393 -21.35 -5.68 15.25
N HIS A 394 -20.27 -6.29 15.75
CA HIS A 394 -19.96 -6.27 17.19
C HIS A 394 -19.81 -4.83 17.72
N GLU A 395 -20.60 -4.47 18.72
CA GLU A 395 -20.54 -3.17 19.39
C GLU A 395 -19.38 -3.12 20.38
N TYR A 396 -18.57 -2.06 20.28
CA TYR A 396 -17.44 -1.85 21.19
C TYR A 396 -17.88 -1.04 22.40
N PRO A 397 -17.38 -1.38 23.61
CA PRO A 397 -17.63 -0.54 24.76
C PRO A 397 -17.08 0.87 24.51
N PRO A 398 -17.82 1.93 24.91
CA PRO A 398 -17.35 3.30 24.73
C PRO A 398 -15.98 3.47 25.40
N LYS A 399 -14.97 3.89 24.63
CA LYS A 399 -13.60 4.09 25.13
C LYS A 399 -13.66 5.07 26.31
N LYS A 400 -13.24 4.62 27.51
CA LYS A 400 -13.10 5.51 28.68
C LYS A 400 -12.10 6.61 28.32
N SER A 401 -12.53 7.87 28.38
CA SER A 401 -11.66 9.02 28.15
C SER A 401 -10.48 9.00 29.13
N LYS A 402 -9.23 9.01 28.62
CA LYS A 402 -8.01 9.17 29.43
C LYS A 402 -8.11 10.51 30.20
N VAL A 403 -8.40 10.46 31.50
CA VAL A 403 -8.40 11.62 32.39
C VAL A 403 -6.96 12.00 32.69
N ILE A 404 -6.46 13.09 32.09
CA ILE A 404 -5.16 13.67 32.44
C ILE A 404 -5.40 14.70 33.55
N HIS A 405 -4.91 14.41 34.76
CA HIS A 405 -4.91 15.37 35.86
C HIS A 405 -3.98 16.54 35.53
N LYS A 406 -4.52 17.75 35.39
CA LYS A 406 -3.79 18.99 35.66
C LYS A 406 -4.40 19.64 36.88
N ALA A 407 -3.55 19.97 37.86
CA ALA A 407 -3.94 20.66 39.07
C ALA A 407 -4.63 22.00 38.76
N GLY A 408 -5.76 22.24 39.42
CA GLY A 408 -6.46 23.52 39.43
C GLY A 408 -7.48 23.68 38.29
N THR A 409 -8.74 23.79 38.68
CA THR A 409 -9.96 24.00 37.85
C THR A 409 -10.38 22.83 36.95
N LEU A 410 -11.43 22.13 37.39
CA LEU A 410 -12.28 21.24 36.58
C LEU A 410 -12.72 21.97 35.31
N LYS A 411 -12.04 21.68 34.21
CA LYS A 411 -12.54 21.92 32.85
C LYS A 411 -12.48 20.60 32.10
N GLU A 412 -13.65 20.13 31.72
CA GLU A 412 -13.83 19.08 30.75
C GLU A 412 -13.09 19.47 29.46
N LEU A 413 -11.97 18.81 29.17
CA LEU A 413 -11.15 19.04 28.00
C LEU A 413 -11.36 17.90 27.01
N ILE A 414 -12.19 18.18 26.01
CA ILE A 414 -12.48 17.35 24.84
C ILE A 414 -11.19 17.14 24.04
N THR A 415 -10.79 15.88 23.84
CA THR A 415 -9.67 15.47 22.99
C THR A 415 -9.93 15.80 21.51
N SER A 416 -8.86 15.95 20.72
CA SER A 416 -8.90 16.41 19.32
C SER A 416 -9.79 15.59 18.39
N GLY A 417 -9.99 14.29 18.65
CA GLY A 417 -10.94 13.44 17.91
C GLY A 417 -12.40 13.74 18.21
N ALA A 418 -12.74 13.94 19.49
CA ALA A 418 -14.09 14.34 19.90
C ALA A 418 -14.45 15.75 19.39
N ARG A 419 -13.46 16.60 19.04
CA ARG A 419 -13.71 17.91 18.42
C ARG A 419 -14.29 17.80 17.01
N GLN A 420 -13.99 16.73 16.26
CA GLN A 420 -14.59 16.45 14.95
C GLN A 420 -16.00 15.85 15.08
N GLU A 421 -16.22 14.90 15.99
CA GLU A 421 -17.57 14.36 16.25
C GLU A 421 -18.51 15.42 16.84
N LEU A 422 -18.04 16.23 17.78
CA LEU A 422 -18.79 17.37 18.31
C LEU A 422 -19.07 18.43 17.24
N THR A 423 -18.24 18.60 16.20
CA THR A 423 -18.53 19.58 15.14
C THR A 423 -19.56 19.06 14.13
N ILE A 424 -19.62 17.74 13.90
CA ILE A 424 -20.61 17.10 13.02
C ILE A 424 -22.01 17.18 13.61
N GLU A 425 -22.18 16.91 14.92
CA GLU A 425 -23.50 16.95 15.57
C GLU A 425 -23.94 18.36 16.00
N LEU A 426 -23.00 19.26 16.27
CA LEU A 426 -23.30 20.62 16.73
C LEU A 426 -23.85 21.52 15.63
N TRP A 427 -23.35 21.39 14.39
CA TRP A 427 -23.76 22.27 13.30
C TRP A 427 -25.26 22.14 12.94
N PRO A 428 -25.83 20.93 12.76
CA PRO A 428 -27.26 20.73 12.58
C PRO A 428 -28.13 21.28 13.72
N GLN A 429 -27.67 21.18 14.97
CA GLN A 429 -28.37 21.70 16.15
C GLN A 429 -28.37 23.24 16.19
N ILE A 430 -27.26 23.88 15.79
CA ILE A 430 -27.17 25.35 15.70
C ILE A 430 -28.01 25.87 14.53
N VAL A 431 -28.03 25.16 13.40
CA VAL A 431 -28.88 25.48 12.25
C VAL A 431 -30.35 25.43 12.68
N ARG A 432 -30.77 24.35 13.36
CA ARG A 432 -32.12 24.22 13.94
C ARG A 432 -32.46 25.38 14.87
N TYR A 433 -31.58 25.68 15.82
CA TYR A 433 -31.80 26.78 16.76
C TYR A 433 -31.94 28.14 16.04
N ALA A 434 -31.10 28.40 15.04
CA ALA A 434 -31.16 29.63 14.26
C ALA A 434 -32.46 29.76 13.46
N GLN A 435 -32.96 28.66 12.88
CA GLN A 435 -34.26 28.63 12.19
C GLN A 435 -35.43 28.93 13.14
N LEU A 436 -35.37 28.42 14.37
CA LEU A 436 -36.45 28.60 15.35
C LEU A 436 -36.46 29.99 16.02
N HIS A 437 -35.32 30.68 16.09
CA HIS A 437 -35.17 31.87 16.94
C HIS A 437 -34.65 33.13 16.23
N LYS A 438 -34.44 33.10 14.91
CA LYS A 438 -33.99 34.26 14.12
C LYS A 438 -34.82 34.41 12.86
N GLN A 439 -34.93 35.65 12.38
CA GLN A 439 -35.51 35.93 11.07
C GLN A 439 -34.69 35.23 9.97
N PRO A 440 -35.32 34.71 8.89
CA PRO A 440 -34.64 33.94 7.84
C PRO A 440 -33.38 34.62 7.28
N GLU A 441 -33.45 35.94 7.04
CA GLU A 441 -32.34 36.76 6.51
C GLU A 441 -31.12 36.84 7.45
N LYS A 442 -31.32 36.59 8.75
CA LYS A 442 -30.29 36.69 9.79
C LYS A 442 -29.87 35.32 10.35
N ALA A 443 -30.59 34.26 10.00
CA ALA A 443 -30.43 32.94 10.61
C ALA A 443 -29.08 32.31 10.22
N GLU A 444 -28.67 32.40 8.96
CA GLU A 444 -27.38 31.88 8.49
C GLU A 444 -26.21 32.58 9.18
N LYS A 445 -26.19 33.91 9.17
CA LYS A 445 -25.13 34.71 9.79
C LYS A 445 -25.04 34.45 11.29
N TYR A 446 -26.18 34.28 11.96
CA TYR A 446 -26.24 33.93 13.38
C TYR A 446 -25.69 32.53 13.65
N ALA A 447 -26.11 31.52 12.88
CA ALA A 447 -25.63 30.14 13.02
C ALA A 447 -24.11 30.08 12.86
N LEU A 448 -23.58 30.70 11.81
CA LEU A 448 -22.15 30.79 11.53
C LEU A 448 -21.36 31.44 12.69
N ALA A 449 -21.86 32.55 13.22
CA ALA A 449 -21.24 33.24 14.35
C ALA A 449 -21.25 32.38 15.62
N VAL A 450 -22.36 31.69 15.91
CA VAL A 450 -22.49 30.83 17.09
C VAL A 450 -21.56 29.63 17.00
N PHE A 451 -21.54 28.95 15.85
CA PHE A 451 -20.67 27.79 15.64
C PHE A 451 -19.20 28.16 15.80
N ARG A 452 -18.75 29.24 15.15
CA ARG A 452 -17.38 29.71 15.26
C ARG A 452 -16.99 30.08 16.69
N ARG A 453 -17.91 30.66 17.46
CA ARG A 453 -17.65 31.02 18.86
C ARG A 453 -17.54 29.80 19.78
N ILE A 454 -18.27 28.72 19.48
CA ILE A 454 -18.23 27.48 20.28
C ILE A 454 -17.01 26.63 19.94
N THR A 455 -16.62 26.55 18.66
CA THR A 455 -15.64 25.57 18.16
C THR A 455 -14.27 26.18 17.86
N GLY A 456 -14.23 27.47 17.50
CA GLY A 456 -13.06 28.20 17.03
C GLY A 456 -12.83 28.11 15.51
N VAL A 457 -13.64 27.32 14.78
CA VAL A 457 -13.50 27.09 13.33
C VAL A 457 -14.83 27.34 12.61
N TRP A 458 -14.79 27.47 11.27
CA TRP A 458 -16.00 27.53 10.45
C TRP A 458 -16.58 26.13 10.21
N PRO A 459 -17.91 26.00 10.03
CA PRO A 459 -18.52 24.71 9.70
C PRO A 459 -18.10 24.25 8.30
N THR A 460 -18.00 22.94 8.11
CA THR A 460 -17.61 22.33 6.82
C THR A 460 -18.77 22.27 5.82
N LYS A 461 -20.03 22.20 6.30
CA LYS A 461 -21.24 22.24 5.47
C LYS A 461 -21.85 23.64 5.41
N ARG A 462 -22.37 24.05 4.25
CA ARG A 462 -23.13 25.30 4.08
C ARG A 462 -24.47 25.23 4.81
N TYR A 463 -24.96 26.37 5.30
CA TYR A 463 -26.21 26.46 6.06
C TYR A 463 -27.41 25.92 5.26
N GLY A 464 -27.59 26.33 4.02
CA GLY A 464 -28.70 25.87 3.16
C GLY A 464 -28.65 24.39 2.78
N ASN A 465 -27.48 23.74 2.88
CA ASN A 465 -27.29 22.32 2.53
C ASN A 465 -27.20 21.43 3.77
N THR A 466 -27.55 21.95 4.95
CA THR A 466 -27.50 21.22 6.21
C THR A 466 -28.91 20.83 6.63
N THR A 467 -29.18 19.53 6.72
CA THR A 467 -30.40 19.02 7.36
C THR A 467 -30.37 19.37 8.85
N PRO A 468 -31.30 20.18 9.38
CA PRO A 468 -31.34 20.54 10.80
C PRO A 468 -31.58 19.30 11.67
N SER A 469 -31.02 19.28 12.87
CA SER A 469 -31.33 18.22 13.85
C SER A 469 -32.74 18.39 14.39
N ASP A 470 -33.42 17.29 14.72
CA ASP A 470 -34.77 17.31 15.29
C ASP A 470 -34.81 17.97 16.67
N ILE A 471 -33.74 17.83 17.46
CA ILE A 471 -33.65 18.29 18.85
C ILE A 471 -32.39 19.16 19.03
N VAL A 472 -32.52 20.27 19.76
CA VAL A 472 -31.36 21.03 20.27
C VAL A 472 -31.10 20.59 21.71
N THR A 473 -29.96 19.94 21.94
CA THR A 473 -29.64 19.36 23.24
C THR A 473 -29.44 20.43 24.33
N ALA A 474 -29.71 20.08 25.59
CA ALA A 474 -29.57 20.99 26.73
C ALA A 474 -28.16 21.63 26.86
N PRO A 475 -27.04 20.93 26.60
CA PRO A 475 -25.70 21.53 26.61
C PRO A 475 -25.53 22.64 25.55
N VAL A 476 -26.08 22.46 24.35
CA VAL A 476 -26.03 23.45 23.26
C VAL A 476 -26.85 24.68 23.64
N LEU A 477 -28.06 24.48 24.16
CA LEU A 477 -28.90 25.57 24.69
C LEU A 477 -28.20 26.35 25.81
N GLY A 478 -27.53 25.64 26.72
CA GLY A 478 -26.75 26.24 27.81
C GLY A 478 -25.63 27.15 27.29
N LYS A 479 -24.86 26.71 26.30
CA LYS A 479 -23.80 27.52 25.68
C LYS A 479 -24.35 28.74 24.96
N ILE A 480 -25.43 28.59 24.18
CA ILE A 480 -26.07 29.71 23.47
C ILE A 480 -26.61 30.74 24.48
N ARG A 481 -27.23 30.27 25.57
CA ARG A 481 -27.73 31.14 26.64
C ARG A 481 -26.61 31.90 27.32
N ALA A 482 -25.51 31.24 27.67
CA ALA A 482 -24.33 31.88 28.26
C ALA A 482 -23.75 32.97 27.33
N MET A 483 -23.70 32.70 26.03
CA MET A 483 -23.24 33.67 25.02
C MET A 483 -24.17 34.89 24.89
N ASN A 484 -25.48 34.65 24.91
CA ASN A 484 -26.47 35.73 24.88
C ASN A 484 -26.38 36.61 26.15
N ILE A 485 -26.20 35.99 27.32
CA ILE A 485 -25.99 36.71 28.59
C ILE A 485 -24.70 37.52 28.55
N ALA A 486 -23.59 36.94 28.09
CA ALA A 486 -22.31 37.63 27.96
C ALA A 486 -22.40 38.83 27.01
N TYR A 487 -23.11 38.69 25.88
CA TYR A 487 -23.36 39.77 24.93
C TYR A 487 -24.24 40.88 25.51
N ALA A 488 -25.29 40.53 26.26
CA ALA A 488 -26.13 41.51 26.95
C ALA A 488 -25.35 42.29 28.01
N LYS A 489 -24.47 41.60 28.77
CA LYS A 489 -23.56 42.25 29.73
C LYS A 489 -22.53 43.15 29.06
N SER A 490 -21.94 42.74 27.93
CA SER A 490 -20.98 43.59 27.21
C SER A 490 -21.64 44.85 26.63
N ARG A 491 -22.89 44.75 26.17
CA ARG A 491 -23.66 45.92 25.71
C ARG A 491 -24.02 46.90 26.83
N ARG A 492 -24.30 46.40 28.04
CA ARG A 492 -24.54 47.25 29.22
C ARG A 492 -23.28 47.91 29.79
N LYS A 493 -22.09 47.45 29.41
CA LYS A 493 -20.80 48.03 29.82
C LYS A 493 -20.26 49.03 28.78
N ALA A 494 -20.85 49.04 27.59
CA ALA A 494 -20.49 49.91 26.46
C ALA A 494 -21.57 50.97 26.17
N ALA A 495 -22.69 50.92 26.89
CA ALA A 495 -23.68 51.98 27.03
C ALA A 495 -23.50 52.60 28.41
#